data_AF-K7UFS5-F1
#
_entry.id   AF-K7UFS5-F1
#
_cell.length_a   1.000
_cell.length_b   1.000
_cell.length_c   1.000
_cell.angle_alpha   90.00
_cell.angle_beta   90.00
_cell.angle_gamma   90.00
#
_symmetry.space_group_name_H-M   'P 1'
#
loop_
_entity.id
_entity.type
_entity.pdbx_description
1 polymer ?
#
loop_
_entity_poly.entity_id
_entity_poly.type
_entity_poly.pdbx_seq_one_letter_code
_entity_poly.pdbx_strand_id
1 'polypeptide(L)'
;MNCVLAAHHLLYDETGAAVVDFLGLARSTGATILLLGEHEDTLNSRRWEARFALALRYYATAFDVMGTAGLADAGPARAKAEEMFAREICNTVAFEAADRFERYETFAGWW
;
A
#
# COMPACT_ATOMS: atom_id res chain seq x y z
N MET A 1 -4.34 -8.65 -17.22
CA MET A 1 -4.93 -7.88 -16.11
C MET A 1 -3.84 -7.08 -15.44
N ASN A 2 -4.07 -5.79 -15.19
CA ASN A 2 -3.08 -4.88 -14.59
C ASN A 2 -3.61 -4.38 -13.25
N CYS A 3 -2.87 -4.64 -12.17
CA CYS A 3 -3.22 -4.29 -10.81
C CYS A 3 -2.02 -3.58 -10.18
N VAL A 4 -2.03 -2.25 -10.25
CA VAL A 4 -1.00 -1.39 -9.65
C VAL A 4 -1.65 -0.66 -8.49
N LEU A 5 -1.07 -0.81 -7.30
CA LEU A 5 -1.51 -0.20 -6.04
C LEU A 5 -3.00 -0.43 -5.76
N ALA A 6 -3.45 -1.69 -5.87
CA ALA A 6 -4.87 -2.03 -5.77
C ALA A 6 -5.14 -3.33 -5.01
N ALA A 7 -4.25 -4.32 -5.13
CA ALA A 7 -4.45 -5.61 -4.50
C ALA A 7 -4.22 -5.56 -2.99
N HIS A 8 -3.51 -4.54 -2.46
CA HIS A 8 -3.22 -4.46 -1.03
C HIS A 8 -4.50 -4.27 -0.19
N HIS A 9 -5.57 -3.78 -0.81
CA HIS A 9 -6.90 -3.75 -0.22
C HIS A 9 -7.45 -5.14 0.07
N LEU A 10 -6.97 -6.21 -0.57
CA LEU A 10 -7.39 -7.60 -0.32
C LEU A 10 -6.79 -8.16 0.98
N LEU A 11 -5.75 -7.54 1.50
CA LEU A 11 -5.05 -7.97 2.73
C LEU A 11 -5.84 -7.66 4.01
N TYR A 12 -7.09 -7.19 3.88
CA TYR A 12 -8.04 -7.15 5.00
C TYR A 12 -8.37 -8.56 5.51
N ASP A 13 -8.35 -9.55 4.61
CA ASP A 13 -8.62 -10.95 4.92
C ASP A 13 -7.31 -11.67 5.29
N GLU A 14 -7.16 -11.93 6.57
CA GLU A 14 -5.98 -12.59 7.14
C GLU A 14 -5.86 -14.06 6.76
N THR A 15 -6.92 -14.67 6.23
CA THR A 15 -6.91 -16.07 5.79
C THR A 15 -6.32 -16.22 4.38
N GLY A 16 -6.18 -15.11 3.65
CA GLY A 16 -5.77 -15.09 2.25
C GLY A 16 -6.85 -15.51 1.26
N ALA A 17 -8.08 -15.83 1.73
CA ALA A 17 -9.17 -16.26 0.85
C ALA A 17 -9.54 -15.17 -0.16
N ALA A 18 -9.55 -13.90 0.22
CA ALA A 18 -9.79 -12.78 -0.69
C ALA A 18 -8.77 -12.70 -1.83
N VAL A 19 -7.49 -12.99 -1.55
CA VAL A 19 -6.44 -13.05 -2.58
C VAL A 19 -6.65 -14.26 -3.50
N VAL A 20 -6.97 -15.43 -2.93
CA VAL A 20 -7.26 -16.64 -3.71
C VAL A 20 -8.47 -16.44 -4.63
N ASP A 21 -9.55 -15.87 -4.12
CA ASP A 21 -10.76 -15.56 -4.88
C ASP A 21 -10.47 -14.57 -6.01
N PHE A 22 -9.69 -13.52 -5.71
CA PHE A 22 -9.24 -12.55 -6.70
C PHE A 22 -8.41 -13.21 -7.83
N LEU A 23 -7.47 -14.10 -7.50
CA LEU A 23 -6.68 -14.83 -8.49
C LEU A 23 -7.56 -15.79 -9.31
N GLY A 24 -8.55 -16.42 -8.68
CA GLY A 24 -9.56 -17.23 -9.37
C GLY A 24 -10.36 -16.42 -10.39
N LEU A 25 -10.81 -15.23 -10.00
CA LEU A 25 -11.50 -14.29 -10.88
C LEU A 25 -10.59 -13.79 -12.00
N ALA A 26 -9.35 -13.41 -11.69
CA ALA A 26 -8.36 -12.98 -12.67
C ALA A 26 -8.15 -14.06 -13.73
N ARG A 27 -8.05 -15.33 -13.31
CA ARG A 27 -7.94 -16.49 -14.21
C ARG A 27 -9.20 -16.69 -15.06
N SER A 28 -10.40 -16.51 -14.49
CA SER A 28 -11.66 -16.68 -15.24
C SER A 28 -11.87 -15.63 -16.33
N THR A 29 -11.19 -14.49 -16.27
CA THR A 29 -11.24 -13.48 -17.34
C THR A 29 -10.57 -13.91 -18.64
N GLY A 30 -9.78 -15.00 -18.63
CA GLY A 30 -8.96 -15.41 -19.78
C GLY A 30 -7.70 -14.56 -19.97
N ALA A 31 -7.33 -13.75 -18.98
CA ALA A 31 -6.10 -12.96 -19.02
C ALA A 31 -4.86 -13.86 -19.11
N THR A 32 -3.97 -13.58 -20.07
CA THR A 32 -2.71 -14.30 -20.24
C THR A 32 -1.64 -13.90 -19.22
N ILE A 33 -1.64 -12.62 -18.83
CA ILE A 33 -0.67 -12.05 -17.88
C ILE A 33 -1.45 -11.29 -16.80
N LEU A 34 -1.10 -11.53 -15.54
CA LEU A 34 -1.46 -10.70 -14.40
C LEU A 34 -0.21 -9.90 -13.99
N LEU A 35 -0.28 -8.57 -14.11
CA LEU A 35 0.74 -7.67 -13.59
C LEU A 35 0.28 -7.17 -12.22
N LEU A 36 1.11 -7.39 -11.21
CA LEU A 36 0.91 -6.92 -9.84
C LEU A 36 2.04 -5.95 -9.48
N GLY A 37 1.70 -4.71 -9.15
CA GLY A 37 2.66 -3.70 -8.70
C GLY A 37 2.20 -3.09 -7.39
N GLU A 38 2.86 -3.46 -6.29
CA GLU A 38 2.46 -3.08 -4.93
C GLU A 38 3.64 -2.47 -4.16
N HIS A 39 3.34 -1.79 -3.05
CA HIS A 39 4.38 -1.30 -2.14
C HIS A 39 5.10 -2.46 -1.44
N GLU A 40 6.43 -2.42 -1.41
CA GLU A 40 7.29 -3.45 -0.80
C GLU A 40 7.74 -2.99 0.61
N ASP A 41 6.85 -3.08 1.60
CA ASP A 41 7.16 -2.81 3.02
C ASP A 41 6.26 -3.65 3.95
N THR A 42 6.56 -3.65 5.24
CA THR A 42 5.92 -4.45 6.31
C THR A 42 4.88 -3.64 7.09
N LEU A 43 4.10 -2.80 6.41
CA LEU A 43 3.12 -1.90 7.04
C LEU A 43 1.78 -2.57 7.41
N ASN A 44 1.67 -3.89 7.27
CA ASN A 44 0.48 -4.62 7.69
C ASN A 44 0.55 -5.22 9.11
N SER A 45 1.54 -4.86 9.92
CA SER A 45 1.66 -5.34 11.31
C SER A 45 0.39 -5.11 12.13
N ARG A 46 0.00 -6.05 12.99
CA ARG A 46 -1.17 -5.86 13.87
C ARG A 46 -0.88 -4.98 15.08
N ARG A 47 0.39 -4.84 15.44
CA ARG A 47 0.81 -4.04 16.58
C ARG A 47 0.90 -2.58 16.16
N TRP A 48 0.06 -1.74 16.78
CA TRP A 48 -0.03 -0.33 16.43
C TRP A 48 1.32 0.38 16.55
N GLU A 49 2.09 0.14 17.63
CA GLU A 49 3.39 0.80 17.82
C GLU A 49 4.39 0.42 16.73
N ALA A 50 4.35 -0.84 16.29
CA ALA A 50 5.21 -1.32 15.21
C ALA A 50 4.80 -0.66 13.89
N ARG A 51 3.50 -0.61 13.56
CA ARG A 51 3.02 0.10 12.37
C ARG A 51 3.38 1.58 12.39
N PHE A 52 3.17 2.25 13.52
CA PHE A 52 3.47 3.68 13.65
C PHE A 52 4.96 3.96 13.38
N ALA A 53 5.86 3.20 14.02
CA ALA A 53 7.30 3.36 13.83
C ALA A 53 7.74 3.07 12.38
N LEU A 54 7.19 2.01 11.78
CA LEU A 54 7.48 1.65 10.39
C LEU A 54 6.93 2.70 9.41
N ALA A 55 5.69 3.18 9.61
CA ALA A 55 5.05 4.17 8.75
C ALA A 55 5.83 5.49 8.79
N LEU A 56 6.24 5.94 9.98
CA LEU A 56 7.07 7.13 10.13
C LEU A 56 8.36 7.01 9.32
N ARG A 57 9.06 5.88 9.42
CA ARG A 57 10.31 5.65 8.67
C ARG A 57 10.06 5.63 7.16
N TYR A 58 9.02 4.92 6.72
CA TYR A 58 8.68 4.78 5.31
C TYR A 58 8.32 6.13 4.68
N TYR A 59 7.37 6.86 5.27
CA TYR A 59 6.93 8.14 4.72
C TYR A 59 7.98 9.24 4.89
N ALA A 60 8.78 9.26 5.95
CA ALA A 60 9.93 10.18 6.02
C ALA A 60 10.87 9.98 4.82
N THR A 61 11.18 8.72 4.49
CA THR A 61 11.99 8.38 3.31
C THR A 61 11.31 8.82 2.01
N ALA A 62 10.00 8.62 1.87
CA ALA A 62 9.25 9.05 0.69
C ALA A 62 9.30 10.59 0.50
N PHE A 63 9.18 11.35 1.59
CA PHE A 63 9.29 12.82 1.56
C PHE A 63 10.72 13.28 1.21
N ASP A 64 11.75 12.63 1.75
CA ASP A 64 13.14 12.90 1.38
C ASP A 64 13.38 12.62 -0.12
N VAL A 65 12.86 11.49 -0.63
CA VAL A 65 12.97 11.13 -2.04
C VAL A 65 12.29 12.17 -2.94
N MET A 66 11.10 12.67 -2.58
CA MET A 66 10.45 13.76 -3.33
C MET A 66 11.32 15.02 -3.39
N GLY A 67 11.95 15.39 -2.27
CA GLY A 67 12.90 16.51 -2.22
C GLY A 67 14.09 16.28 -3.16
N THR A 68 14.71 15.10 -3.13
CA THR A 68 15.84 14.76 -4.01
C THR A 68 15.47 14.64 -5.49
N ALA A 69 14.22 14.26 -5.79
CA ALA A 69 13.68 14.19 -7.14
C ALA A 69 13.40 15.57 -7.76
N GLY A 70 13.64 16.65 -7.01
CA GLY A 70 13.48 18.03 -7.49
C GLY A 70 12.03 18.51 -7.52
N LEU A 71 11.13 17.87 -6.77
CA LEU A 71 9.78 18.38 -6.59
C LEU A 71 9.84 19.66 -5.74
N ALA A 72 9.58 20.79 -6.38
CA ALA A 72 9.57 22.10 -5.74
C ALA A 72 8.65 22.10 -4.49
N ASP A 73 9.12 22.67 -3.38
CA ASP A 73 8.41 22.68 -2.09
C ASP A 73 6.98 23.23 -2.20
N ALA A 74 6.79 24.29 -3.00
CA ALA A 74 5.48 24.90 -3.26
C ALA A 74 4.87 24.48 -4.61
N GLY A 75 5.36 23.39 -5.20
CA GLY A 75 4.90 22.89 -6.49
C GLY A 75 3.57 22.13 -6.38
N PRO A 76 2.61 22.31 -7.31
CA PRO A 76 1.33 21.61 -7.26
C PRO A 76 1.46 20.08 -7.33
N ALA A 77 2.50 19.57 -7.99
CA ALA A 77 2.80 18.14 -8.04
C ALA A 77 3.19 17.57 -6.66
N ARG A 78 4.01 18.32 -5.91
CA ARG A 78 4.41 17.94 -4.55
C ARG A 78 3.24 17.97 -3.59
N ALA A 79 2.48 19.06 -3.59
CA ALA A 79 1.29 19.18 -2.75
C ALA A 79 0.32 18.02 -2.96
N LYS A 80 0.10 17.59 -4.21
CA LYS A 80 -0.77 16.45 -4.53
C LYS A 80 -0.20 15.11 -4.05
N ALA A 81 1.12 14.91 -4.14
CA ALA A 81 1.77 13.71 -3.62
C ALA A 81 1.73 13.67 -2.09
N GLU A 82 2.00 14.79 -1.41
CA GLU A 82 1.91 14.91 0.04
C GLU A 82 0.47 14.71 0.54
N GLU A 83 -0.54 15.21 -0.16
CA GLU A 83 -1.95 14.96 0.14
C GLU A 83 -2.31 13.48 0.01
N MET A 84 -1.76 12.79 -1.00
CA MET A 84 -1.93 11.35 -1.16
C MET A 84 -1.31 10.59 0.00
N PHE A 85 -0.05 10.86 0.34
CA PHE A 85 0.62 10.26 1.49
C PHE A 85 -0.09 10.56 2.80
N ALA A 86 -0.64 11.76 2.99
CA ALA A 86 -1.40 12.09 4.19
C ALA A 86 -2.63 11.19 4.38
N ARG A 87 -3.33 10.84 3.30
CA ARG A 87 -4.46 9.89 3.34
C ARG A 87 -3.99 8.49 3.70
N GLU A 88 -2.91 8.03 3.09
CA GLU A 88 -2.36 6.69 3.35
C GLU A 88 -1.84 6.55 4.79
N ILE A 89 -1.12 7.58 5.28
CA ILE A 89 -0.66 7.68 6.68
C ILE A 89 -1.87 7.60 7.62
N CYS A 90 -2.91 8.38 7.35
CA CYS A 90 -4.12 8.41 8.17
C CYS A 90 -4.76 7.02 8.26
N ASN A 91 -4.93 6.34 7.13
CA ASN A 91 -5.49 4.99 7.12
C ASN A 91 -4.58 3.97 7.84
N THR A 92 -3.27 4.00 7.59
CA THR A 92 -2.30 3.08 8.17
C THR A 92 -2.22 3.19 9.71
N VAL A 93 -2.26 4.43 10.22
CA VAL A 93 -1.99 4.74 11.64
C VAL A 93 -3.25 4.86 12.48
N ALA A 94 -4.32 5.46 11.96
CA ALA A 94 -5.51 5.78 12.75
C ALA A 94 -6.67 4.79 12.58
N PHE A 95 -6.67 3.96 11.53
CA PHE A 95 -7.77 3.04 11.24
C PHE A 95 -7.37 1.62 11.67
N GLU A 96 -8.37 0.79 11.94
CA GLU A 96 -8.17 -0.59 12.40
C GLU A 96 -9.13 -1.55 11.68
N ALA A 97 -8.85 -2.85 11.78
CA ALA A 97 -9.70 -3.91 11.25
C ALA A 97 -10.15 -3.64 9.79
N ALA A 98 -11.45 -3.74 9.50
CA ALA A 98 -12.00 -3.58 8.15
C ALA A 98 -11.86 -2.15 7.60
N ASP A 99 -11.74 -1.14 8.46
CA ASP A 99 -11.60 0.26 8.04
C ASP A 99 -10.17 0.57 7.58
N ARG A 100 -9.19 -0.26 7.99
CA ARG A 100 -7.79 -0.16 7.51
C ARG A 100 -7.61 -0.98 6.24
N PHE A 101 -7.32 -0.30 5.13
CA PHE A 101 -7.12 -0.89 3.81
C PHE A 101 -5.74 -0.60 3.20
N GLU A 102 -5.02 0.42 3.66
CA GLU A 102 -3.62 0.70 3.32
C GLU A 102 -2.71 -0.26 4.08
N ARG A 103 -2.50 -1.44 3.48
CA ARG A 103 -1.82 -2.59 4.09
C ARG A 103 -0.67 -3.02 3.21
N TYR A 104 0.56 -2.59 3.49
CA TYR A 104 1.70 -3.00 2.65
C TYR A 104 2.31 -4.29 3.19
N GLU A 105 2.65 -5.17 2.25
CA GLU A 105 3.33 -6.43 2.50
C GLU A 105 4.52 -6.57 1.55
N THR A 106 5.60 -7.15 2.06
CA THR A 106 6.72 -7.59 1.23
C THR A 106 6.29 -8.71 0.29
N PHE A 107 7.01 -8.94 -0.80
CA PHE A 107 6.72 -10.02 -1.74
C PHE A 107 6.51 -11.38 -1.06
N ALA A 108 7.30 -11.67 -0.01
CA ALA A 108 7.16 -12.91 0.76
C ALA A 108 5.92 -12.95 1.67
N GLY A 109 5.37 -11.79 2.05
CA GLY A 109 4.17 -11.68 2.88
C GLY A 109 2.85 -11.82 2.09
N TRP A 110 2.90 -11.77 0.77
CA TRP A 110 1.72 -11.92 -0.10
C TRP A 110 1.26 -13.36 -0.30
N TRP A 111 2.13 -14.35 -0.04
CA TRP A 111 1.95 -15.76 -0.37
C TRP A 111 2.13 -16.65 0.85
#